data_AF-C1F7N6-F1
#
_entry.id   AF-C1F7N6-F1
#
_cell.length_a   1.000
_cell.length_b   1.000
_cell.length_c   1.000
_cell.angle_alpha   90.00
_cell.angle_beta   90.00
_cell.angle_gamma   90.00
#
_symmetry.space_group_name_H-M   'P 1'
#
loop_
_entity.id
_entity.type
_entity.pdbx_description
1 polymer ?
#
loop_
_entity_poly.entity_id
_entity_poly.type
_entity_poly.pdbx_seq_one_letter_code
_entity_poly.pdbx_strand_id
1 'polypeptide(L)'
;MDIADWRRRIDELDREIVRLISERAAAAQAIGRLKRVTDLPVYEPNRERVIFDNVRANNPGPLPDIELTHIYERIIDVMRALQRNELASQANSATKREEK
;
A
#
# COMPACT_ATOMS: atom_id res chain seq x y z
N MET A 1 -5.50 33.56 8.91
CA MET A 1 -5.02 32.42 8.12
C MET A 1 -5.15 32.79 6.66
N ASP A 2 -4.04 32.76 5.93
CA ASP A 2 -3.99 33.09 4.49
C ASP A 2 -3.64 31.86 3.64
N ILE A 3 -3.43 32.06 2.34
CA ILE A 3 -3.06 30.98 1.41
C ILE A 3 -1.72 30.34 1.78
N ALA A 4 -0.75 31.13 2.25
CA ALA A 4 0.56 30.62 2.61
C ALA A 4 0.50 29.73 3.86
N ASP A 5 -0.33 30.10 4.84
CA ASP A 5 -0.61 29.27 6.01
C ASP A 5 -1.21 27.91 5.61
N TRP A 6 -2.22 27.90 4.73
CA TRP A 6 -2.83 26.66 4.25
C TRP A 6 -1.86 25.78 3.47
N ARG A 7 -0.99 26.38 2.64
CA ARG A 7 0.05 25.63 1.92
C ARG A 7 1.02 24.94 2.87
N ARG A 8 1.49 25.65 3.90
CA ARG A 8 2.35 25.04 4.94
C ARG A 8 1.65 23.89 5.64
N ARG A 9 0.35 24.04 5.94
CA ARG A 9 -0.44 22.97 6.53
C ARG A 9 -0.56 21.75 5.60
N ILE A 10 -0.73 21.97 4.30
CA ILE A 10 -0.74 20.88 3.30
C ILE A 10 0.62 20.18 3.27
N ASP A 11 1.73 20.93 3.23
CA ASP A 11 3.08 20.33 3.22
C ASP A 11 3.35 19.46 4.46
N GLU A 12 2.84 19.86 5.63
CA GLU A 12 2.90 19.07 6.85
C GLU A 12 2.11 17.76 6.73
N LEU A 13 0.86 17.86 6.26
CA LEU A 13 0.00 16.70 6.03
C LEU A 13 0.61 15.73 5.01
N ASP A 14 1.20 16.25 3.94
CA ASP A 14 1.84 15.42 2.91
C ASP A 14 3.02 14.62 3.48
N ARG A 15 3.81 15.19 4.40
CA ARG A 15 4.87 14.46 5.10
C ARG A 15 4.32 13.33 5.96
N GLU A 16 3.20 13.57 6.65
CA GLU A 16 2.52 12.53 7.43
C GLU A 16 1.96 11.42 6.53
N ILE A 17 1.34 11.78 5.41
CA ILE A 17 0.82 10.84 4.40
C ILE A 17 1.95 9.98 3.85
N VAL A 18 3.09 10.58 3.48
CA VAL A 18 4.27 9.84 2.99
C VAL A 18 4.74 8.84 4.04
N ARG A 19 4.86 9.26 5.31
CA ARG A 19 5.26 8.37 6.41
C ARG A 19 4.30 7.18 6.54
N LEU A 20 2.99 7.44 6.55
CA LEU A 20 1.97 6.39 6.67
C LEU A 20 1.96 5.44 5.48
N ILE A 21 2.15 5.94 4.26
CA ILE A 21 2.27 5.11 3.04
C ILE A 21 3.52 4.22 3.12
N SER A 22 4.66 4.75 3.59
CA SER A 22 5.89 3.97 3.79
C SER A 22 5.69 2.84 4.81
N GLU A 23 5.03 3.12 5.93
CA GLU A 23 4.70 2.10 6.94
C GLU A 23 3.77 1.03 6.37
N ARG A 24 2.74 1.43 5.61
CA ARG A 24 1.83 0.51 4.92
C ARG A 24 2.58 -0.36 3.89
N ALA A 25 3.56 0.21 3.18
CA ALA A 25 4.39 -0.53 2.24
C ALA A 25 5.26 -1.58 2.94
N ALA A 26 5.87 -1.25 4.07
CA ALA A 26 6.63 -2.21 4.88
C ALA A 26 5.75 -3.38 5.36
N ALA A 27 4.52 -3.09 5.81
CA ALA A 27 3.55 -4.13 6.16
C ALA A 27 3.18 -5.01 4.95
N ALA A 28 2.95 -4.42 3.78
CA ALA A 28 2.68 -5.16 2.55
C ALA A 28 3.86 -6.07 2.14
N GLN A 29 5.11 -5.61 2.27
CA GLN A 29 6.28 -6.45 2.02
C GLN A 29 6.37 -7.63 3.01
N ALA A 30 6.09 -7.39 4.28
CA ALA A 30 6.05 -8.46 5.29
C ALA A 30 5.00 -9.53 4.94
N ILE A 31 3.80 -9.10 4.52
CA ILE A 31 2.75 -10.00 4.03
C ILE A 31 3.22 -10.76 2.78
N GLY A 32 3.86 -10.08 1.82
CA GLY A 32 4.39 -10.71 0.62
C GLY A 32 5.39 -11.84 0.93
N ARG A 33 6.29 -11.61 1.91
CA ARG A 33 7.23 -12.64 2.39
C ARG A 33 6.52 -13.85 3.00
N LEU A 34 5.48 -13.61 3.81
CA LEU A 34 4.69 -14.69 4.42
C LEU A 34 3.93 -15.50 3.36
N LYS A 35 3.27 -14.81 2.43
CA LYS A 35 2.52 -15.44 1.33
C LYS A 35 3.38 -16.36 0.48
N ARG A 36 4.66 -16.01 0.26
CA ARG A 36 5.63 -16.89 -0.42
C ARG A 36 5.81 -18.22 0.29
N VAL A 37 6.02 -18.18 1.61
CA VAL A 37 6.28 -19.37 2.42
C VAL A 37 5.06 -20.28 2.46
N THR A 38 3.86 -19.70 2.35
CA THR A 38 2.58 -20.43 2.39
C THR A 38 1.97 -20.67 1.01
N ASP A 39 2.67 -20.37 -0.08
CA ASP A 39 2.18 -20.46 -1.47
C ASP A 39 0.81 -19.78 -1.72
N LEU A 40 0.58 -18.65 -1.05
CA LEU A 40 -0.66 -17.88 -1.19
C LEU A 40 -0.55 -16.81 -2.28
N PRO A 41 -1.64 -16.54 -3.02
CA PRO A 41 -1.64 -15.55 -4.08
C PRO A 41 -1.51 -14.12 -3.54
N VAL A 42 -0.82 -13.26 -4.30
CA VAL A 42 -0.72 -11.82 -3.97
C VAL A 42 -2.06 -11.11 -4.18
N TYR A 43 -2.82 -11.49 -5.21
CA TYR A 43 -4.11 -10.89 -5.54
C TYR A 43 -5.25 -11.64 -4.84
N GLU A 44 -5.99 -10.92 -3.99
CA GLU A 44 -7.09 -11.45 -3.20
C GLU A 44 -8.28 -10.46 -3.21
N PRO A 45 -9.23 -10.58 -4.15
CA PRO A 45 -10.33 -9.64 -4.32
C PRO A 45 -11.15 -9.40 -3.05
N ASN A 46 -11.41 -10.48 -2.30
CA ASN A 46 -12.16 -10.40 -1.04
C ASN A 46 -11.42 -9.57 0.01
N ARG A 47 -10.09 -9.70 0.08
CA ARG A 47 -9.28 -8.91 1.02
C ARG A 47 -9.31 -7.43 0.67
N GLU A 48 -9.27 -7.10 -0.61
CA GLU A 48 -9.32 -5.72 -1.11
C GLU A 48 -10.67 -5.07 -0.86
N ARG A 49 -11.77 -5.80 -1.06
CA ARG A 49 -13.12 -5.34 -0.68
C ARG A 49 -13.18 -4.93 0.79
N VAL A 50 -12.61 -5.73 1.68
CA VAL A 50 -12.52 -5.40 3.12
C VAL A 50 -11.69 -4.13 3.37
N ILE A 51 -10.63 -3.88 2.57
CA ILE A 51 -9.88 -2.62 2.67
C ILE A 51 -10.77 -1.44 2.29
N PHE A 52 -11.48 -1.52 1.16
CA PHE A 52 -12.35 -0.44 0.72
C PHE A 52 -13.52 -0.19 1.67
N ASP A 53 -14.13 -1.24 2.20
CA ASP A 53 -15.18 -1.14 3.22
C ASP A 53 -14.66 -0.43 4.48
N ASN A 54 -13.47 -0.80 4.95
CA ASN A 54 -12.84 -0.16 6.10
C ASN A 54 -12.52 1.32 5.84
N VAL A 55 -12.04 1.65 4.64
CA VAL A 55 -11.70 3.03 4.26
C VAL A 55 -12.95 3.90 4.24
N ARG A 56 -14.03 3.44 3.62
CA ARG A 56 -15.31 4.17 3.57
C ARG A 56 -15.91 4.35 4.96
N ALA A 57 -15.89 3.31 5.79
CA ALA A 57 -16.40 3.37 7.16
C ALA A 57 -15.64 4.39 8.05
N ASN A 58 -14.42 4.75 7.68
CA ASN A 58 -13.58 5.71 8.40
C ASN A 58 -13.36 7.01 7.61
N ASN A 59 -14.24 7.34 6.65
CA ASN A 59 -14.18 8.60 5.92
C ASN A 59 -15.05 9.68 6.60
N PRO A 60 -14.48 10.63 7.36
CA PRO A 60 -15.26 11.72 7.94
C PRO A 60 -15.67 12.80 6.92
N GLY A 61 -15.30 12.64 5.64
CA GLY A 61 -15.33 13.70 4.66
C GLY A 61 -14.15 14.66 4.82
N PRO A 62 -14.11 15.78 4.08
CA PRO A 62 -15.12 16.27 3.14
C PRO A 62 -15.10 15.56 1.77
N LEU A 63 -14.16 14.63 1.56
CA LEU A 63 -14.05 13.88 0.32
C LEU A 63 -15.19 12.84 0.22
N PRO A 64 -15.89 12.71 -0.92
CA PRO A 64 -16.84 11.64 -1.14
C PRO A 64 -16.16 10.25 -1.09
N ASP A 65 -16.89 9.24 -0.61
CA ASP A 65 -16.39 7.86 -0.50
C ASP A 65 -15.81 7.31 -1.80
N ILE A 66 -16.40 7.68 -2.94
CA ILE A 66 -15.96 7.22 -4.26
C ILE A 66 -14.54 7.71 -4.57
N GLU A 67 -14.24 8.97 -4.29
CA GLU A 67 -12.91 9.54 -4.55
C GLU A 67 -11.87 8.97 -3.60
N LEU A 68 -12.24 8.75 -2.33
CA LEU A 68 -11.34 8.08 -1.38
C LEU A 68 -11.05 6.64 -1.82
N THR A 69 -12.05 5.95 -2.39
CA THR A 69 -11.89 4.60 -2.93
C THR A 69 -10.91 4.59 -4.09
N HIS A 70 -11.03 5.51 -5.05
CA HIS A 70 -10.10 5.64 -6.18
C HIS A 70 -8.64 5.84 -5.73
N ILE A 71 -8.41 6.67 -4.71
CA ILE A 71 -7.06 6.84 -4.13
C ILE A 71 -6.55 5.51 -3.58
N TYR A 72 -7.39 4.78 -2.85
CA TYR A 72 -7.01 3.52 -2.23
C TYR A 72 -6.79 2.39 -3.24
N GLU A 73 -7.52 2.37 -4.36
CA GLU A 73 -7.25 1.46 -5.48
C GLU A 73 -5.81 1.63 -5.96
N ARG A 74 -5.38 2.90 -6.17
CA ARG A 74 -4.01 3.17 -6.60
C ARG A 74 -2.97 2.78 -5.57
N ILE A 75 -3.25 3.02 -4.27
CA ILE A 75 -2.37 2.59 -3.19
C ILE A 75 -2.24 1.06 -3.17
N ILE A 76 -3.35 0.32 -3.31
CA ILE A 76 -3.34 -1.15 -3.34
C ILE A 76 -2.58 -1.67 -4.55
N ASP A 77 -2.78 -1.09 -5.74
CA ASP A 77 -2.03 -1.43 -6.95
C ASP A 77 -0.52 -1.42 -6.72
N VAL A 78 -0.03 -0.32 -6.14
CA VAL A 78 1.40 -0.14 -5.84
C VAL A 78 1.88 -1.18 -4.84
N MET A 79 1.09 -1.48 -3.80
CA MET A 79 1.47 -2.50 -2.82
C MET A 79 1.48 -3.92 -3.39
N ARG A 80 0.59 -4.24 -4.34
CA ARG A 80 0.64 -5.52 -5.06
C ARG A 80 1.89 -5.63 -5.92
N ALA A 81 2.22 -4.57 -6.65
CA ALA A 81 3.43 -4.51 -7.46
C ALA A 81 4.69 -4.69 -6.60
N LEU A 82 4.75 -4.01 -5.44
CA LEU A 82 5.86 -4.14 -4.49
C LEU A 82 6.02 -5.58 -4.00
N GLN A 83 4.92 -6.26 -3.63
CA GLN A 83 4.95 -7.67 -3.24
C GLN A 83 5.45 -8.56 -4.37
N ARG A 84 4.96 -8.38 -5.60
CA ARG A 84 5.40 -9.18 -6.76
C ARG A 84 6.89 -8.98 -7.08
N ASN A 85 7.37 -7.75 -7.02
CA ASN A 85 8.77 -7.44 -7.30
C ASN A 85 9.71 -8.04 -6.25
N GLU A 86 9.31 -8.01 -4.98
CA GLU A 86 10.03 -8.66 -3.87
C GLU A 86 10.11 -10.18 -4.07
N LEU A 87 9.00 -10.81 -4.47
CA LEU A 87 8.98 -12.25 -4.78
C LEU A 87 9.95 -12.60 -5.93
N ALA A 88 9.93 -11.78 -7.00
CA ALA A 88 10.78 -11.99 -8.17
C ALA A 88 12.27 -11.76 -7.86
N SER A 89 12.63 -10.72 -7.11
CA SER A 89 14.03 -10.43 -6.77
C SER A 89 14.63 -11.53 -5.87
N GLN A 90 13.84 -12.06 -4.94
CA GLN A 90 14.29 -13.13 -4.05
C GLN A 90 14.37 -14.49 -4.72
N ALA A 91 13.46 -14.82 -5.64
CA ALA A 91 13.55 -16.05 -6.45
C ALA A 91 14.88 -16.11 -7.21
N ASN A 92 15.25 -15.01 -7.87
CA ASN A 92 16.53 -14.89 -8.59
C ASN A 92 17.75 -15.03 -7.67
N SER A 93 17.65 -14.64 -6.39
CA SER A 93 18.73 -14.79 -5.42
C SER A 93 18.90 -16.22 -4.89
N ALA A 94 17.81 -17.01 -4.84
CA ALA A 94 17.84 -18.40 -4.40
C ALA A 94 18.48 -19.31 -5.47
N THR A 95 18.06 -19.14 -6.74
CA THR A 95 18.63 -19.89 -7.88
C THR A 95 20.14 -19.70 -8.00
N LYS A 96 20.64 -18.46 -7.84
CA LYS A 96 22.09 -18.17 -7.87
C LYS A 96 22.91 -18.81 -6.74
N ARG A 97 22.28 -19.25 -5.64
CA ARG A 97 22.97 -19.94 -4.54
C ARG A 97 23.04 -21.45 -4.74
N GLU A 98 22.13 -22.02 -5.52
CA GLU A 98 22.11 -23.46 -5.84
C GLU A 98 23.08 -23.79 -6.99
N GLU A 99 23.40 -22.82 -7.84
CA GLU A 99 24.34 -22.95 -8.96
C GLU A 99 25.84 -22.78 -8.58
N LYS A 100 26.15 -22.56 -7.30
CA LYS A 100 27.50 -22.21 -6.81
C LYS A 100 27.99 -23.20 -5.78
#